data_AF-R9PN17-F1
#
_entry.id   AF-R9PN17-F1
#
_cell.length_a   1.000
_cell.length_b   1.000
_cell.length_c   1.000
_cell.angle_alpha   90.00
_cell.angle_beta   90.00
_cell.angle_gamma   90.00
#
_symmetry.space_group_name_H-M   'P 1'
#
loop_
_entity.id
_entity.type
_entity.pdbx_description
1 polymer ?
#
loop_
_entity_poly.entity_id
_entity_poly.type
_entity_poly.pdbx_seq_one_letter_code
_entity_poly.pdbx_strand_id
1 'polypeptide(L)'
;MAKSLLKQIIPNKKLLLKLASASFLSISLFNTSGCANTAEGAGTGALAGAAGGLVSGLIWGGDPLESAARGAAVGAASGAAVGAVQDAKQSSAKEAPQQTTENSTNQLPSKEQLVVAIGEPAVDGIVALAKCDYSSALSKAKLSKAASELHYQEAGVWLEALIYAETGDVEKLNASYAEIIKLDKQVSNVLEAQTELSESLTKLKQIRVEHNLPESCS
;
A
#
# COMPACT_ATOMS: atom_id res chain seq x y z
N MET A 1 -8.10 -21.56 84.74
CA MET A 1 -9.28 -21.98 83.96
C MET A 1 -9.10 -21.53 82.52
N ALA A 2 -9.33 -22.45 81.56
CA ALA A 2 -9.59 -22.32 80.12
C ALA A 2 -9.08 -21.08 79.34
N LYS A 3 -8.14 -21.23 78.38
CA LYS A 3 -8.37 -21.55 76.95
C LYS A 3 -9.30 -20.57 76.22
N SER A 4 -8.75 -19.80 75.27
CA SER A 4 -9.35 -19.42 73.97
C SER A 4 -8.63 -18.18 73.43
N LEU A 5 -8.23 -17.97 72.17
CA LEU A 5 -8.20 -18.72 70.90
C LEU A 5 -7.16 -17.95 70.08
N LEU A 6 -5.96 -18.51 69.86
CA LEU A 6 -5.58 -19.14 68.59
C LEU A 6 -5.85 -18.31 67.32
N LYS A 7 -4.75 -17.71 66.86
CA LYS A 7 -4.10 -18.07 65.59
C LYS A 7 -4.80 -17.58 64.32
N GLN A 8 -4.29 -16.46 63.82
CA GLN A 8 -4.35 -16.08 62.41
C GLN A 8 -3.95 -17.27 61.53
N ILE A 9 -4.89 -17.70 60.71
CA ILE A 9 -4.70 -18.72 59.68
C ILE A 9 -4.71 -17.98 58.33
N ILE A 10 -3.53 -17.89 57.72
CA ILE A 10 -3.35 -17.67 56.28
C ILE A 10 -3.50 -19.04 55.61
N PRO A 11 -4.38 -19.20 54.62
CA PRO A 11 -3.96 -19.50 53.23
C PRO A 11 -4.96 -18.92 52.20
N ASN A 12 -4.79 -18.84 50.87
CA ASN A 12 -3.81 -19.38 49.93
C ASN A 12 -3.95 -18.58 48.59
N LYS A 13 -2.85 -18.17 47.96
CA LYS A 13 -2.79 -17.38 46.70
C LYS A 13 -3.05 -18.17 45.40
N LYS A 14 -3.79 -19.29 45.43
CA LYS A 14 -3.93 -20.19 44.26
C LYS A 14 -5.37 -20.60 43.94
N LEU A 15 -6.34 -19.75 44.22
CA LEU A 15 -7.75 -20.05 43.97
C LEU A 15 -8.53 -18.83 43.45
N LEU A 16 -7.97 -18.10 42.48
CA LEU A 16 -8.67 -17.07 41.71
C LEU A 16 -8.26 -17.14 40.24
N LEU A 17 -8.15 -18.36 39.72
CA LEU A 17 -7.92 -18.61 38.30
C LEU A 17 -9.04 -19.52 37.80
N LYS A 18 -9.86 -18.94 36.91
CA LYS A 18 -10.91 -19.52 36.06
C LYS A 18 -12.33 -19.11 36.44
N LEU A 19 -13.06 -18.74 35.39
CA LEU A 19 -14.47 -18.31 35.27
C LEU A 19 -14.77 -16.81 35.42
N ALA A 20 -14.59 -16.09 34.31
CA ALA A 20 -15.57 -15.07 33.91
C ALA A 20 -15.57 -14.95 32.38
N SER A 21 -16.54 -15.63 31.77
CA SER A 21 -17.05 -15.41 30.43
C SER A 21 -18.07 -14.27 30.50
N ALA A 22 -17.96 -13.24 29.64
CA ALA A 22 -19.11 -12.59 28.97
C ALA A 22 -18.66 -11.41 28.09
N SER A 23 -19.07 -11.49 26.83
CA SER A 23 -19.38 -10.45 25.84
C SER A 23 -19.18 -8.98 26.22
N PHE A 24 -18.46 -8.24 25.36
CA PHE A 24 -18.88 -6.96 24.78
C PHE A 24 -17.89 -6.55 23.67
N LEU A 25 -18.27 -6.76 22.40
CA LEU A 25 -17.82 -5.88 21.32
C LEU A 25 -18.86 -5.89 20.19
N SER A 26 -19.93 -5.14 20.41
CA SER A 26 -20.76 -4.61 19.33
C SER A 26 -19.99 -3.50 18.64
N ILE A 27 -19.52 -3.76 17.42
CA ILE A 27 -19.29 -2.72 16.42
C ILE A 27 -20.18 -3.11 15.24
N SER A 28 -21.34 -2.48 15.16
CA SER A 28 -22.16 -2.46 13.95
C SER A 28 -22.09 -1.06 13.36
N LEU A 29 -22.01 -1.04 12.02
CA LEU A 29 -22.38 0.02 11.06
C LEU A 29 -21.21 0.70 10.33
N PHE A 30 -20.86 0.10 9.18
CA PHE A 30 -20.91 0.75 7.86
C PHE A 30 -21.45 -0.30 6.86
N ASN A 31 -22.75 -0.26 6.53
CA ASN A 31 -23.35 0.24 5.27
C ASN A 31 -22.85 -0.53 4.03
N THR A 32 -23.56 -1.56 3.56
CA THR A 32 -24.64 -1.60 2.53
C THR A 32 -24.17 -1.66 1.07
N SER A 33 -24.81 -2.56 0.31
CA SER A 33 -24.71 -2.87 -1.13
C SER A 33 -23.51 -3.76 -1.53
N GLY A 34 -23.64 -4.95 -2.12
CA GLY A 34 -24.74 -5.54 -2.88
C GLY A 34 -24.45 -5.43 -4.38
N CYS A 35 -23.79 -6.46 -4.95
CA CYS A 35 -23.68 -6.77 -6.39
C CYS A 35 -23.32 -5.59 -7.33
N ALA A 36 -22.03 -5.18 -7.38
CA ALA A 36 -21.49 -4.34 -8.47
C ALA A 36 -19.96 -4.37 -8.65
N ASN A 37 -19.19 -5.00 -7.76
CA ASN A 37 -17.81 -4.55 -7.49
C ASN A 37 -16.68 -5.40 -8.09
N THR A 38 -16.96 -6.51 -8.78
CA THR A 38 -15.90 -7.35 -9.38
C THR A 38 -15.11 -6.58 -10.46
N ALA A 39 -15.79 -5.73 -11.23
CA ALA A 39 -15.14 -4.84 -12.20
C ALA A 39 -14.37 -3.68 -11.52
N GLU A 40 -14.88 -3.16 -10.40
CA GLU A 40 -14.24 -2.09 -9.63
C GLU A 40 -12.99 -2.57 -8.88
N GLY A 41 -12.99 -3.83 -8.41
CA GLY A 41 -11.85 -4.51 -7.83
C GLY A 41 -10.75 -4.79 -8.85
N ALA A 42 -11.11 -5.25 -10.05
CA ALA A 42 -10.18 -5.41 -11.17
C ALA A 42 -9.57 -4.07 -11.61
N GLY A 43 -10.39 -3.02 -11.74
CA GLY A 43 -9.92 -1.67 -12.11
C GLY A 43 -9.01 -1.04 -11.06
N THR A 44 -9.35 -1.16 -9.77
CA THR A 44 -8.51 -0.63 -8.68
C THR A 44 -7.22 -1.45 -8.54
N GLY A 45 -7.27 -2.77 -8.71
CA GLY A 45 -6.07 -3.60 -8.72
C GLY A 45 -5.16 -3.25 -9.89
N ALA A 46 -5.72 -3.07 -11.09
CA ALA A 46 -4.99 -2.68 -12.29
C ALA A 46 -4.30 -1.33 -12.09
N LEU A 47 -5.03 -0.34 -11.57
CA LEU A 47 -4.46 0.97 -11.23
C LEU A 47 -3.32 0.85 -10.21
N ALA A 48 -3.52 0.08 -9.14
CA ALA A 48 -2.53 -0.13 -8.09
C ALA A 48 -1.26 -0.82 -8.62
N GLY A 49 -1.44 -1.82 -9.48
CA GLY A 49 -0.34 -2.52 -10.11
C GLY A 49 0.39 -1.62 -11.09
N ALA A 50 -0.32 -0.86 -11.93
CA ALA A 50 0.29 0.04 -12.91
C ALA A 50 1.13 1.11 -12.23
N ALA A 51 0.52 1.77 -11.26
CA ALA A 51 1.12 2.91 -10.61
C ALA A 51 2.21 2.47 -9.60
N GLY A 52 2.04 1.32 -8.93
CA GLY A 52 3.11 0.75 -8.12
C GLY A 52 4.27 0.18 -8.95
N GLY A 53 3.99 -0.32 -10.16
CA GLY A 53 5.01 -0.79 -11.11
C GLY A 53 5.88 0.36 -11.60
N LEU A 54 5.29 1.55 -11.76
CA LEU A 54 6.01 2.78 -12.04
C LEU A 54 6.99 3.17 -10.91
N VAL A 55 6.55 3.15 -9.65
CA VAL A 55 7.43 3.49 -8.50
C VAL A 55 8.48 2.40 -8.25
N SER A 56 8.13 1.13 -8.47
CA SER A 56 9.11 0.04 -8.38
C SER A 56 10.16 0.13 -9.49
N GLY A 57 9.78 0.55 -10.70
CA GLY A 57 10.68 0.78 -11.83
C GLY A 57 11.63 1.96 -11.60
N LEU A 58 11.15 3.03 -10.96
CA LEU A 58 11.98 4.13 -10.48
C LEU A 58 13.07 3.65 -9.50
N ILE A 59 12.67 2.88 -8.48
CA ILE A 59 13.58 2.46 -7.40
C ILE A 59 14.60 1.42 -7.86
N TRP A 60 14.19 0.49 -8.71
CA TRP A 60 15.03 -0.66 -9.09
C TRP A 60 15.69 -0.56 -10.47
N GLY A 61 15.40 0.51 -11.21
CA GLY A 61 15.93 0.73 -12.55
C GLY A 61 15.24 -0.17 -13.59
N GLY A 62 14.65 0.45 -14.60
CA GLY A 62 13.94 -0.21 -15.70
C GLY A 62 12.98 0.79 -16.34
N ASP A 63 12.49 0.54 -17.56
CA ASP A 63 11.56 1.46 -18.20
C ASP A 63 10.26 1.56 -17.38
N PRO A 64 9.92 2.75 -16.83
CA PRO A 64 8.72 2.87 -16.01
C PRO A 64 7.42 2.62 -16.79
N LEU A 65 7.40 2.72 -18.14
CA LEU A 65 6.23 2.43 -18.97
C LEU A 65 6.01 0.91 -19.06
N GLU A 66 7.08 0.18 -19.32
CA GLU A 66 7.04 -1.27 -19.34
C GLU A 66 6.64 -1.79 -17.96
N SER A 67 7.22 -1.23 -16.90
CA SER A 67 6.90 -1.60 -15.52
C SER A 67 5.46 -1.25 -15.12
N ALA A 68 4.92 -0.13 -15.61
CA ALA A 68 3.52 0.26 -15.41
C ALA A 68 2.54 -0.61 -16.19
N ALA A 69 2.72 -0.81 -17.50
CA ALA A 69 1.82 -1.65 -18.30
C ALA A 69 1.77 -3.08 -17.77
N ARG A 70 2.94 -3.59 -17.37
CA ARG A 70 3.10 -4.89 -16.73
C ARG A 70 2.39 -4.93 -15.37
N GLY A 71 2.69 -3.96 -14.50
CA GLY A 71 2.00 -3.80 -13.23
C GLY A 71 0.47 -3.74 -13.39
N ALA A 72 -0.04 -3.06 -14.42
CA ALA A 72 -1.47 -2.95 -14.71
C ALA A 72 -2.10 -4.31 -14.97
N ALA A 73 -1.46 -5.16 -15.78
CA ALA A 73 -1.98 -6.48 -16.11
C ALA A 73 -2.07 -7.41 -14.89
N VAL A 74 -1.04 -7.41 -14.04
CA VAL A 74 -1.01 -8.24 -12.82
C VAL A 74 -1.86 -7.65 -11.71
N GLY A 75 -1.90 -6.33 -11.61
CA GLY A 75 -2.84 -5.60 -10.78
C GLY A 75 -4.29 -5.93 -11.15
N ALA A 76 -4.62 -5.97 -12.44
CA ALA A 76 -5.96 -6.31 -12.93
C ALA A 76 -6.33 -7.74 -12.54
N ALA A 77 -5.42 -8.69 -12.76
CA ALA A 77 -5.63 -10.09 -12.43
C ALA A 77 -5.79 -10.32 -10.92
N SER A 78 -4.90 -9.73 -10.10
CA SER A 78 -4.97 -9.84 -8.64
C SER A 78 -6.14 -9.07 -8.05
N GLY A 79 -6.50 -7.91 -8.59
CA GLY A 79 -7.71 -7.15 -8.23
C GLY A 79 -9.00 -7.88 -8.55
N ALA A 80 -9.05 -8.57 -9.71
CA ALA A 80 -10.18 -9.41 -10.07
C ALA A 80 -10.31 -10.63 -9.13
N ALA A 81 -9.19 -11.26 -8.77
CA ALA A 81 -9.19 -12.38 -7.82
C ALA A 81 -9.57 -11.93 -6.40
N VAL A 82 -9.07 -10.78 -5.93
CA VAL A 82 -9.42 -10.20 -4.62
C VAL A 82 -10.89 -9.76 -4.59
N GLY A 83 -11.41 -9.20 -5.68
CA GLY A 83 -12.84 -8.93 -5.85
C GLY A 83 -13.67 -10.22 -5.77
N ALA A 84 -13.25 -11.26 -6.50
CA ALA A 84 -13.93 -12.55 -6.49
C ALA A 84 -13.93 -13.26 -5.12
N VAL A 85 -12.89 -13.11 -4.28
CA VAL A 85 -12.89 -13.68 -2.92
C VAL A 85 -13.65 -12.83 -1.89
N GLN A 86 -13.77 -11.51 -2.11
CA GLN A 86 -14.70 -10.69 -1.34
C GLN A 86 -16.15 -11.05 -1.67
N ASP A 87 -16.44 -11.39 -2.93
CA ASP A 87 -17.71 -11.95 -3.38
C ASP A 87 -17.92 -13.40 -2.86
N ALA A 88 -16.88 -14.24 -2.85
CA ALA A 88 -16.97 -15.67 -2.46
C ALA A 88 -16.90 -15.93 -0.94
N LYS A 89 -16.65 -14.92 -0.09
CA LYS A 89 -16.89 -15.05 1.36
C LYS A 89 -18.38 -15.24 1.71
N GLN A 90 -19.27 -15.23 0.73
CA GLN A 90 -20.66 -15.67 0.86
C GLN A 90 -20.92 -17.10 0.31
N SER A 91 -20.00 -17.76 -0.40
CA SER A 91 -20.04 -19.19 -0.74
C SER A 91 -18.72 -19.68 -1.37
N SER A 92 -18.00 -20.52 -0.62
CA SER A 92 -16.95 -21.49 -1.03
C SER A 92 -15.90 -21.07 -2.07
N ALA A 93 -14.67 -20.95 -1.58
CA ALA A 93 -13.44 -20.66 -2.33
C ALA A 93 -13.13 -21.68 -3.45
N LYS A 94 -12.72 -21.18 -4.62
CA LYS A 94 -12.00 -21.96 -5.62
C LYS A 94 -10.87 -21.14 -6.25
N GLU A 95 -9.72 -21.82 -6.32
CA GLU A 95 -8.36 -21.47 -6.76
C GLU A 95 -8.16 -20.21 -7.62
N ALA A 96 -7.26 -19.34 -7.13
CA ALA A 96 -6.54 -18.35 -7.94
C ALA A 96 -5.32 -19.02 -8.61
N PRO A 97 -4.95 -18.69 -9.85
CA PRO A 97 -3.71 -19.18 -10.44
C PRO A 97 -2.52 -18.51 -9.74
N GLN A 98 -1.88 -19.24 -8.83
CA GLN A 98 -0.50 -18.94 -8.42
C GLN A 98 0.41 -19.45 -9.54
N GLN A 99 1.13 -18.55 -10.21
CA GLN A 99 2.35 -18.95 -10.89
C GLN A 99 3.54 -18.52 -10.05
N THR A 100 4.16 -19.57 -9.52
CA THR A 100 5.39 -19.68 -8.76
C THR A 100 6.61 -19.09 -9.46
N THR A 101 7.51 -18.63 -8.61
CA THR A 101 8.94 -18.35 -8.78
C THR A 101 9.63 -19.13 -9.89
N GLU A 102 10.13 -18.46 -10.93
CA GLU A 102 11.30 -18.92 -11.72
C GLU A 102 12.21 -17.74 -12.09
N ASN A 103 13.52 -17.97 -11.98
CA ASN A 103 14.59 -17.00 -12.21
C ASN A 103 14.60 -16.48 -13.66
N SER A 104 14.06 -15.29 -13.89
CA SER A 104 14.29 -14.49 -15.10
C SER A 104 13.97 -13.02 -14.83
N THR A 105 14.81 -12.12 -15.33
CA THR A 105 14.72 -10.65 -15.32
C THR A 105 13.49 -10.08 -16.05
N ASN A 106 12.41 -10.85 -16.16
CA ASN A 106 11.25 -10.57 -17.00
C ASN A 106 9.91 -11.02 -16.38
N GLN A 107 9.90 -11.41 -15.10
CA GLN A 107 8.70 -11.81 -14.37
C GLN A 107 8.17 -10.65 -13.50
N LEU A 108 6.88 -10.37 -13.66
CA LEU A 108 6.18 -9.22 -13.08
C LEU A 108 5.96 -9.30 -11.57
N PRO A 109 6.01 -8.16 -10.85
CA PRO A 109 5.60 -8.12 -9.46
C PRO A 109 4.07 -8.26 -9.30
N SER A 110 3.63 -9.27 -8.54
CA SER A 110 2.26 -9.33 -7.99
C SER A 110 2.00 -8.19 -7.01
N LYS A 111 0.73 -7.89 -6.68
CA LYS A 111 0.41 -6.89 -5.64
C LYS A 111 1.20 -7.18 -4.35
N GLU A 112 1.36 -8.44 -3.98
CA GLU A 112 2.17 -8.86 -2.84
C GLU A 112 3.65 -8.53 -3.04
N GLN A 113 4.20 -8.72 -4.24
CA GLN A 113 5.58 -8.34 -4.55
C GLN A 113 5.77 -6.82 -4.54
N LEU A 114 4.78 -6.04 -4.98
CA LEU A 114 4.76 -4.60 -4.83
C LEU A 114 4.75 -4.18 -3.36
N VAL A 115 3.89 -4.79 -2.54
CA VAL A 115 3.85 -4.53 -1.09
C VAL A 115 5.19 -4.91 -0.45
N VAL A 116 5.84 -5.98 -0.88
CA VAL A 116 7.19 -6.36 -0.42
C VAL A 116 8.25 -5.37 -0.92
N ALA A 117 8.10 -4.81 -2.12
CA ALA A 117 9.11 -3.94 -2.73
C ALA A 117 9.07 -2.51 -2.21
N ILE A 118 7.87 -1.96 -1.99
CA ILE A 118 7.69 -0.53 -1.66
C ILE A 118 6.81 -0.29 -0.43
N GLY A 119 6.22 -1.34 0.15
CA GLY A 119 5.40 -1.25 1.35
C GLY A 119 3.95 -0.96 1.03
N GLU A 120 3.04 -1.51 1.85
CA GLU A 120 1.60 -1.29 1.71
C GLU A 120 1.22 0.20 1.74
N PRO A 121 1.79 1.06 2.63
CA PRO A 121 1.49 2.48 2.59
C PRO A 121 1.86 3.14 1.26
N ALA A 122 3.00 2.82 0.64
CA ALA A 122 3.34 3.40 -0.66
C ALA A 122 2.38 2.96 -1.75
N VAL A 123 2.05 1.66 -1.82
CA VAL A 123 1.08 1.12 -2.80
C VAL A 123 -0.27 1.84 -2.67
N ASP A 124 -0.81 1.94 -1.45
CA ASP A 124 -2.07 2.63 -1.19
C ASP A 124 -1.99 4.13 -1.56
N GLY A 125 -0.88 4.77 -1.22
CA GLY A 125 -0.67 6.19 -1.47
C GLY A 125 -0.58 6.54 -2.95
N ILE A 126 0.03 5.67 -3.75
CA ILE A 126 0.08 5.80 -5.21
C ILE A 126 -1.32 5.64 -5.82
N VAL A 127 -2.13 4.69 -5.34
CA VAL A 127 -3.53 4.54 -5.78
C VAL A 127 -4.34 5.80 -5.45
N ALA A 128 -4.18 6.34 -4.25
CA ALA A 128 -4.82 7.58 -3.85
C ALA A 128 -4.39 8.76 -4.75
N LEU A 129 -3.09 8.88 -5.04
CA LEU A 129 -2.56 9.89 -5.95
C LEU A 129 -3.15 9.76 -7.36
N ALA A 130 -3.23 8.55 -7.90
CA ALA A 130 -3.83 8.33 -9.21
C ALA A 130 -5.31 8.74 -9.25
N LYS A 131 -6.04 8.56 -8.13
CA LYS A 131 -7.42 9.00 -7.95
C LYS A 131 -7.56 10.48 -7.56
N CYS A 132 -6.49 11.27 -7.60
CA CYS A 132 -6.46 12.68 -7.21
C CYS A 132 -6.77 12.94 -5.72
N ASP A 133 -6.67 11.93 -4.86
CA ASP A 133 -6.82 12.08 -3.41
C ASP A 133 -5.46 12.40 -2.77
N TYR A 134 -5.05 13.67 -2.91
CA TYR A 134 -3.78 14.17 -2.41
C TYR A 134 -3.62 14.06 -0.89
N SER A 135 -4.71 14.20 -0.15
CA SER A 135 -4.68 14.12 1.31
C SER A 135 -4.34 12.70 1.78
N SER A 136 -5.05 11.71 1.24
CA SER A 136 -4.76 10.30 1.54
C SER A 136 -3.40 9.88 1.01
N ALA A 137 -3.05 10.29 -0.22
CA ALA A 137 -1.74 10.00 -0.82
C ALA A 137 -0.60 10.51 0.06
N LEU A 138 -0.68 11.76 0.55
CA LEU A 138 0.36 12.36 1.38
C LEU A 138 0.44 11.70 2.76
N SER A 139 -0.69 11.35 3.37
CA SER A 139 -0.69 10.61 4.64
C SER A 139 0.00 9.26 4.49
N LYS A 140 -0.25 8.56 3.39
CA LYS A 140 0.30 7.25 3.08
C LYS A 140 1.79 7.31 2.73
N ALA A 141 2.21 8.34 1.99
CA ALA A 141 3.62 8.65 1.72
C ALA A 141 4.41 8.84 3.01
N LYS A 142 3.87 9.63 3.96
CA LYS A 142 4.48 9.84 5.27
C LYS A 142 4.58 8.57 6.11
N LEU A 143 3.57 7.69 6.04
CA LEU A 143 3.63 6.38 6.71
C LEU A 143 4.72 5.50 6.11
N SER A 144 4.88 5.49 4.78
CA SER A 144 5.97 4.78 4.12
C SER A 144 7.34 5.35 4.50
N LYS A 145 7.46 6.69 4.49
CA LYS A 145 8.68 7.40 4.88
C LYS A 145 9.11 7.16 6.32
N ALA A 146 8.17 6.85 7.21
CA ALA A 146 8.43 6.54 8.61
C ALA A 146 8.79 5.06 8.88
N ALA A 147 8.81 4.20 7.86
CA ALA A 147 9.14 2.79 7.99
C ALA A 147 10.61 2.55 8.40
N SER A 148 10.90 1.38 8.98
CA SER A 148 12.27 1.00 9.35
C SER A 148 13.14 0.63 8.15
N GLU A 149 12.51 0.21 7.05
CA GLU A 149 13.14 -0.32 5.86
C GLU A 149 13.48 0.80 4.88
N LEU A 150 14.74 0.88 4.46
CA LEU A 150 15.21 1.97 3.57
C LEU A 150 14.43 2.06 2.25
N HIS A 151 14.07 0.94 1.62
CA HIS A 151 13.33 0.93 0.36
C HIS A 151 11.88 1.43 0.52
N TYR A 152 11.26 1.24 1.69
CA TYR A 152 9.95 1.84 1.98
C TYR A 152 10.07 3.33 2.25
N GLN A 153 11.16 3.77 2.90
CA GLN A 153 11.42 5.19 3.10
C GLN A 153 11.57 5.91 1.77
N GLU A 154 12.39 5.33 0.88
CA GLU A 154 12.63 5.81 -0.48
C GLU A 154 11.34 5.92 -1.29
N ALA A 155 10.50 4.87 -1.30
CA ALA A 155 9.19 4.91 -1.95
C ALA A 155 8.29 6.02 -1.39
N GLY A 156 8.34 6.25 -0.08
CA GLY A 156 7.62 7.36 0.57
C GLY A 156 8.07 8.73 0.08
N VAL A 157 9.38 8.96 -0.06
CA VAL A 157 9.92 10.23 -0.55
C VAL A 157 9.59 10.46 -2.02
N TRP A 158 9.72 9.44 -2.87
CA TRP A 158 9.31 9.54 -4.28
C TRP A 158 7.83 9.86 -4.43
N LEU A 159 6.97 9.24 -3.61
CA LEU A 159 5.54 9.53 -3.59
C LEU A 159 5.26 10.97 -3.12
N GLU A 160 5.95 11.46 -2.09
CA GLU A 160 5.87 12.86 -1.68
C GLU A 160 6.26 13.81 -2.82
N ALA A 161 7.36 13.53 -3.54
CA ALA A 161 7.80 14.33 -4.67
C ALA A 161 6.74 14.39 -5.79
N LEU A 162 6.11 13.27 -6.14
CA LEU A 162 5.03 13.23 -7.13
C LEU A 162 3.84 14.10 -6.70
N ILE A 163 3.43 13.99 -5.43
CA ILE A 163 2.34 14.79 -4.87
C ILE A 163 2.67 16.28 -4.90
N TYR A 164 3.87 16.68 -4.47
CA TYR A 164 4.29 18.08 -4.44
C TYR A 164 4.44 18.68 -5.83
N ALA A 165 4.86 17.88 -6.81
CA ALA A 165 4.91 18.31 -8.20
C ALA A 165 3.52 18.55 -8.79
N GLU A 166 2.53 17.70 -8.52
CA GLU A 166 1.17 17.93 -9.02
C GLU A 166 0.44 19.08 -8.29
N THR A 167 0.69 19.24 -6.99
CA THR A 167 0.08 20.31 -6.19
C THR A 167 0.79 21.66 -6.31
N GLY A 168 1.94 21.70 -6.98
CA GLY A 168 2.73 22.93 -7.17
C GLY A 168 3.47 23.41 -5.91
N ASP A 169 3.68 22.56 -4.91
CA ASP A 169 4.42 22.89 -3.69
C ASP A 169 5.93 22.79 -3.94
N VAL A 170 6.49 23.81 -4.62
CA VAL A 170 7.88 23.84 -5.08
C VAL A 170 8.89 23.76 -3.92
N GLU A 171 8.57 24.33 -2.77
CA GLU A 171 9.46 24.29 -1.60
C GLU A 171 9.62 22.85 -1.11
N LYS A 172 8.51 22.14 -0.90
CA LYS A 172 8.57 20.74 -0.46
C LYS A 172 9.09 19.81 -1.54
N LEU A 173 8.77 20.07 -2.81
CA LEU A 173 9.33 19.33 -3.94
C LEU A 173 10.87 19.42 -3.96
N ASN A 174 11.43 20.62 -3.78
CA ASN A 174 12.87 20.80 -3.73
C ASN A 174 13.52 20.08 -2.53
N ALA A 175 12.84 20.05 -1.39
CA ALA A 175 13.29 19.27 -0.23
C ALA A 175 13.28 17.77 -0.52
N SER A 176 12.26 17.26 -1.23
CA SER A 176 12.19 15.85 -1.63
C SER A 176 13.35 15.44 -2.53
N TYR A 177 13.83 16.28 -3.45
CA TYR A 177 15.01 15.92 -4.26
C TYR A 177 16.27 15.67 -3.43
N ALA A 178 16.50 16.46 -2.39
CA ALA A 178 17.63 16.25 -1.49
C ALA A 178 17.49 14.93 -0.69
N GLU A 179 16.27 14.58 -0.29
CA GLU A 179 15.98 13.29 0.36
C GLU A 179 16.12 12.10 -0.61
N ILE A 180 15.69 12.23 -1.86
CA ILE A 180 15.85 11.21 -2.92
C ILE A 180 17.32 10.87 -3.10
N ILE A 181 18.18 11.86 -3.38
CA ILE A 181 19.63 11.66 -3.62
C ILE A 181 20.31 10.99 -2.40
N LYS A 182 19.76 11.20 -1.19
CA LYS A 182 20.29 10.56 0.02
C LYS A 182 19.93 9.08 0.10
N LEU A 183 18.70 8.72 -0.26
CA LEU A 183 18.13 7.38 -0.10
C LEU A 183 18.36 6.50 -1.32
N ASP A 184 17.99 7.00 -2.50
CA ASP A 184 18.13 6.35 -3.79
C ASP A 184 19.59 6.48 -4.27
N LYS A 185 20.30 5.35 -4.34
CA LYS A 185 21.71 5.32 -4.75
C LYS A 185 21.91 5.39 -6.26
N GLN A 186 20.84 5.25 -7.04
CA GLN A 186 20.88 5.34 -8.49
C GLN A 186 20.75 6.78 -8.98
N VAL A 187 20.13 7.65 -8.17
CA VAL A 187 20.01 9.08 -8.45
C VAL A 187 21.14 9.86 -7.79
N SER A 188 22.05 10.38 -8.59
CA SER A 188 23.27 11.05 -8.14
C SER A 188 23.11 12.56 -7.96
N ASN A 189 22.12 13.17 -8.60
CA ASN A 189 21.94 14.61 -8.62
C ASN A 189 20.49 15.03 -8.86
N VAL A 190 20.22 16.33 -8.67
CA VAL A 190 18.87 16.92 -8.77
C VAL A 190 18.31 16.80 -10.19
N LEU A 191 19.15 16.89 -11.23
CA LEU A 191 18.69 16.81 -12.62
C LEU A 191 18.18 15.40 -12.96
N GLU A 192 18.86 14.36 -12.48
CA GLU A 192 18.39 12.98 -12.59
C GLU A 192 17.07 12.79 -11.85
N ALA A 193 16.97 13.27 -10.60
CA ALA A 193 15.73 13.18 -9.82
C ALA A 193 14.54 13.87 -10.53
N GLN A 194 14.77 15.04 -11.13
CA GLN A 194 13.77 15.78 -11.90
C GLN A 194 13.34 15.04 -13.16
N THR A 195 14.29 14.41 -13.85
CA THR A 195 14.03 13.64 -15.09
C THR A 195 13.13 12.45 -14.77
N GLU A 196 13.53 11.63 -13.80
CA GLU A 196 12.78 10.48 -13.32
C GLU A 196 11.37 10.86 -12.81
N LEU A 197 11.27 11.96 -12.06
CA LEU A 197 9.99 12.48 -11.61
C LEU A 197 9.08 12.92 -12.77
N SER A 198 9.63 13.63 -13.76
CA SER A 198 8.87 14.11 -14.93
C SER A 198 8.35 12.96 -15.79
N GLU A 199 9.17 11.93 -16.02
CA GLU A 199 8.73 10.71 -16.70
C GLU A 199 7.62 10.00 -15.94
N SER A 200 7.76 9.92 -14.62
CA SER A 200 6.79 9.31 -13.73
C SER A 200 5.45 10.05 -13.72
N LEU A 201 5.46 11.38 -13.71
CA LEU A 201 4.25 12.20 -13.84
C LEU A 201 3.58 12.00 -15.20
N THR A 202 4.35 11.92 -16.28
CA THR A 202 3.82 11.68 -17.63
C THR A 202 3.10 10.33 -17.69
N LYS A 203 3.71 9.29 -17.11
CA LYS A 203 3.13 7.95 -17.07
C LYS A 203 1.95 7.85 -16.12
N LEU A 204 1.98 8.55 -14.98
CA LEU A 204 0.82 8.66 -14.08
C LEU A 204 -0.40 9.25 -14.81
N LYS A 205 -0.21 10.31 -15.61
CA LYS A 205 -1.27 10.88 -16.45
C LYS A 205 -1.81 9.87 -17.47
N GLN A 206 -0.92 9.13 -18.13
CA GLN A 206 -1.31 8.07 -19.06
C GLN A 206 -2.13 6.98 -18.36
N ILE A 207 -1.67 6.48 -17.21
CA ILE A 207 -2.38 5.48 -16.39
C ILE A 207 -3.77 6.01 -16.03
N ARG A 208 -3.91 7.29 -15.64
CA ARG A 208 -5.22 7.86 -15.34
C ARG A 208 -6.15 7.78 -16.55
N VAL A 209 -5.69 8.19 -17.73
CA VAL A 209 -6.48 8.12 -18.97
C VAL A 209 -6.89 6.68 -19.29
N GLU A 210 -5.94 5.73 -19.21
CA GLU A 210 -6.20 4.29 -19.44
C GLU A 210 -7.24 3.70 -18.48
N HIS A 211 -7.32 4.25 -17.26
CA HIS A 211 -8.26 3.83 -16.23
C HIS A 211 -9.52 4.70 -16.13
N ASN A 212 -9.82 5.55 -17.13
CA ASN A 212 -10.96 6.48 -17.14
C ASN A 212 -10.99 7.45 -15.94
N LEU A 213 -9.81 7.82 -15.44
CA LEU A 213 -9.59 8.86 -14.44
C LEU A 213 -9.17 10.17 -15.13
N PRO A 214 -9.35 11.34 -14.48
CA PRO A 214 -8.95 12.62 -15.07
C PRO A 214 -7.44 12.66 -15.28
N GLU A 215 -6.98 13.09 -16.46
CA GLU A 215 -5.55 13.20 -16.77
C GLU A 215 -4.82 14.11 -15.77
N SER A 216 -5.45 15.23 -15.41
CA SER A 216 -5.00 16.19 -14.40
C SER A 216 -6.01 16.33 -13.26
N CYS A 217 -5.52 16.47 -12.04
CA CYS A 217 -6.36 16.76 -10.88
C CYS A 217 -6.52 18.28 -10.75
N SER A 218 -7.72 18.78 -11.03
CA SER A 218 -8.11 20.20 -10.93
C SER A 218 -8.91 20.48 -9.67
#